data_AF-A0AAV3YKK3-F1
#
_entry.id   AF-A0AAV3YKK3-F1
#
_cell.length_a   1.000
_cell.length_b   1.000
_cell.length_c   1.000
_cell.angle_alpha   90.00
_cell.angle_beta   90.00
_cell.angle_gamma   90.00
#
_symmetry.space_group_name_H-M   'P 1'
#
loop_
_entity.id
_entity.type
_entity.pdbx_description
1 polymer ?
#
loop_
_entity_poly.entity_id
_entity_poly.type
_entity_poly.pdbx_seq_one_letter_code
_entity_poly.pdbx_strand_id
1 'polypeptide(L)'
;MSLYFATRSRRGHTVSKGMGLLTLRMVTSWSLTPYSRIKLENVFSKIGIKRVDYVKEEGVLHIYFDEFSKKAQWLSVDVVQDQDLRVSRPKAADVRVVEYYETGVTTVQKYRIKTTCGRETKISDQKKGNSATKVAMQNASSGSANTLSNCPKCLEKWEIPANFRSAICNASAVYKGLAGRKGRYHSLKLVEDLRPKKTLSGLRLFASYELPPGCSCPLLSLVGGPRRVFIVTATKVFKNLLILDRNSIIMEISSKARKEVRAGKKTCPLQEKE
;
A
#
# COMPACT_ATOMS: atom_id res chain seq x y z
N MET A 1 1.26 -10.02 -7.61
CA MET A 1 2.58 -10.25 -6.96
C MET A 1 3.32 -8.93 -6.92
N SER A 2 4.10 -8.64 -5.87
CA SER A 2 4.87 -7.39 -5.77
C SER A 2 6.36 -7.66 -5.98
N LEU A 3 7.02 -6.88 -6.82
CA LEU A 3 8.46 -6.88 -7.02
C LEU A 3 9.07 -5.71 -6.26
N TYR A 4 10.11 -5.98 -5.46
CA TYR A 4 10.80 -4.97 -4.65
C TYR A 4 12.22 -4.77 -5.16
N PHE A 5 12.63 -3.51 -5.27
CA PHE A 5 13.95 -3.13 -5.74
C PHE A 5 14.51 -2.03 -4.84
N ALA A 6 15.83 -2.04 -4.66
CA ALA A 6 16.53 -0.99 -3.95
C ALA A 6 17.54 -0.33 -4.89
N THR A 7 17.50 1.00 -4.97
CA THR A 7 18.52 1.79 -5.67
C THR A 7 19.37 2.52 -4.64
N ARG A 8 20.69 2.54 -4.84
CA ARG A 8 21.63 3.27 -3.98
C ARG A 8 22.82 3.71 -4.81
N SER A 9 23.18 4.99 -4.72
CA SER A 9 24.45 5.48 -5.30
C SER A 9 25.64 4.86 -4.55
N ARG A 10 26.62 4.32 -5.30
CA ARG A 10 27.81 3.69 -4.74
C ARG A 10 28.89 4.67 -4.31
N ARG A 11 28.79 5.97 -4.66
CA ARG A 11 29.90 6.90 -4.43
C ARG A 11 30.09 7.28 -2.96
N GLY A 12 31.28 6.97 -2.45
CA GLY A 12 31.93 7.76 -1.42
C GLY A 12 32.52 9.03 -2.05
N HIS A 13 32.21 10.18 -1.47
CA HIS A 13 32.90 11.47 -1.62
C HIS A 13 32.63 12.46 -2.76
N THR A 14 31.84 12.19 -3.80
CA THR A 14 31.35 13.29 -4.68
C THR A 14 29.87 13.15 -4.97
N VAL A 15 29.13 14.26 -4.80
CA VAL A 15 27.69 14.36 -5.09
C VAL A 15 27.52 14.13 -6.59
N SER A 16 27.07 12.94 -6.98
CA SER A 16 26.74 12.62 -8.37
C SER A 16 25.48 13.39 -8.76
N LYS A 17 25.64 14.63 -9.26
CA LYS A 17 24.55 15.49 -9.76
C LYS A 17 23.94 15.00 -11.08
N GLY A 18 23.91 13.70 -11.33
CA GLY A 18 23.50 13.11 -12.61
C GLY A 18 22.09 12.51 -12.53
N MET A 19 21.31 12.70 -13.61
CA MET A 19 20.04 12.01 -13.78
C MET A 19 20.27 10.49 -13.91
N GLY A 20 19.37 9.73 -13.29
CA GLY A 20 19.41 8.28 -13.26
C GLY A 20 18.29 7.66 -14.07
N LEU A 21 18.55 6.55 -14.75
CA LEU A 21 17.53 5.74 -15.43
C LEU A 21 17.54 4.33 -14.86
N LEU A 22 16.40 3.91 -14.32
CA LEU A 22 16.12 2.52 -13.98
C LEU A 22 15.22 1.93 -15.06
N THR A 23 15.69 0.89 -15.73
CA THR A 23 14.92 0.12 -16.70
C THR A 23 14.62 -1.26 -16.14
N LEU A 24 13.35 -1.56 -15.96
CA LEU A 24 12.85 -2.85 -15.50
C LEU A 24 12.17 -3.55 -16.68
N ARG A 25 12.79 -4.60 -17.21
CA ARG A 25 12.13 -5.50 -18.16
C ARG A 25 11.27 -6.49 -17.39
N MET A 26 10.09 -6.81 -17.89
CA MET A 26 9.20 -7.80 -17.27
C MET A 26 9.59 -9.22 -17.65
N VAL A 27 9.32 -10.15 -16.72
CA VAL A 27 9.40 -11.59 -17.00
C VAL A 27 8.35 -11.95 -18.04
N THR A 28 8.66 -12.86 -18.96
CA THR A 28 7.69 -13.24 -20.02
C THR A 28 6.36 -13.69 -19.41
N SER A 29 5.27 -13.26 -20.02
CA SER A 29 3.89 -13.49 -19.56
C SER A 29 3.51 -12.72 -18.29
N TRP A 30 4.28 -11.71 -17.89
CA TRP A 30 3.94 -10.84 -16.77
C TRP A 30 3.85 -9.39 -17.23
N SER A 31 2.83 -8.70 -16.75
CA SER A 31 2.57 -7.30 -17.05
C SER A 31 2.41 -6.49 -15.76
N LEU A 32 2.70 -5.18 -15.86
CA LEU A 32 2.51 -4.24 -14.77
C LEU A 32 1.01 -4.03 -14.51
N THR A 33 0.58 -4.03 -13.24
CA THR A 33 -0.81 -3.69 -12.94
C THR A 33 -1.05 -2.18 -13.14
N PRO A 34 -2.23 -1.75 -13.65
CA PRO A 34 -2.54 -0.33 -13.84
C PRO A 34 -2.41 0.50 -12.55
N TYR A 35 -2.73 -0.11 -11.40
CA TYR A 35 -2.65 0.54 -10.09
C TYR A 35 -1.21 0.82 -9.64
N SER A 36 -0.24 0.00 -10.07
CA SER A 36 1.17 0.16 -9.67
C SER A 36 1.78 1.47 -10.16
N ARG A 37 1.38 1.91 -11.35
CA ARG A 37 1.81 3.20 -11.89
C ARG A 37 1.33 4.35 -11.00
N ILE A 38 0.06 4.35 -10.63
CA ILE A 38 -0.55 5.37 -9.75
C ILE A 38 0.14 5.35 -8.38
N LYS A 39 0.42 4.16 -7.84
CA LYS A 39 1.14 3.99 -6.57
C LYS A 39 2.55 4.59 -6.62
N LEU A 40 3.28 4.38 -7.71
CA LEU A 40 4.59 4.98 -7.94
C LEU A 40 4.49 6.51 -8.09
N GLU A 41 3.55 7.02 -8.88
CA GLU A 41 3.35 8.46 -9.11
C GLU A 41 3.13 9.23 -7.80
N ASN A 42 2.40 8.64 -6.85
CA ASN A 42 2.14 9.25 -5.54
C ASN A 42 3.38 9.43 -4.66
N VAL A 43 4.48 8.72 -4.94
CA VAL A 43 5.74 8.84 -4.20
C VAL A 43 6.81 9.63 -4.94
N PHE A 44 6.62 10.01 -6.21
CA PHE A 44 7.66 10.61 -7.07
C PHE A 44 8.48 11.70 -6.39
N SER A 45 7.81 12.72 -5.83
CA SER A 45 8.47 13.86 -5.19
C SER A 45 9.26 13.50 -3.93
N LYS A 46 8.92 12.40 -3.26
CA LYS A 46 9.61 11.97 -2.02
C LYS A 46 10.93 11.26 -2.29
N ILE A 47 11.04 10.62 -3.45
CA ILE A 47 12.17 9.76 -3.83
C ILE A 47 12.95 10.30 -5.04
N GLY A 48 12.58 11.48 -5.55
CA GLY A 48 13.28 12.11 -6.67
C GLY A 48 13.03 11.44 -8.01
N ILE A 49 11.89 10.75 -8.17
CA ILE A 49 11.45 10.29 -9.50
C ILE A 49 10.85 11.48 -10.24
N LYS A 50 11.32 11.71 -11.45
CA LYS A 50 10.83 12.73 -12.38
C LYS A 50 9.69 12.20 -13.24
N ARG A 51 9.87 10.99 -13.79
CA ARG A 51 8.98 10.41 -14.80
C ARG A 51 9.00 8.89 -14.74
N VAL A 52 7.87 8.28 -15.10
CA VAL A 52 7.75 6.83 -15.34
C VAL A 52 7.04 6.60 -16.65
N ASP A 53 7.64 5.77 -17.51
CA ASP A 53 7.07 5.36 -18.78
C ASP A 53 7.00 3.83 -18.82
N TYR A 54 5.85 3.29 -19.23
CA TYR A 54 5.66 1.85 -19.41
C TYR A 54 5.31 1.57 -20.87
N VAL A 55 6.19 0.84 -21.55
CA VAL A 55 6.01 0.38 -22.93
C VAL A 55 5.44 -1.03 -22.86
N LYS A 56 4.12 -1.15 -23.10
CA LYS A 56 3.38 -2.40 -22.86
C LYS A 56 3.80 -3.49 -23.84
N GLU A 57 4.07 -3.12 -25.09
CA GLU A 57 4.43 -3.99 -26.20
C GLU A 57 5.76 -4.70 -25.93
N GLU A 58 6.72 -3.99 -25.32
CA GLU A 58 8.03 -4.54 -24.97
C GLU A 58 8.08 -5.10 -23.54
N GLY A 59 7.07 -4.82 -22.71
CA GLY A 59 7.06 -5.15 -21.29
C GLY A 59 8.19 -4.46 -20.54
N VAL A 60 8.43 -3.17 -20.80
CA VAL A 60 9.53 -2.40 -20.21
C VAL A 60 9.01 -1.21 -19.43
N LEU A 61 9.46 -1.08 -18.18
CA LEU A 61 9.19 0.07 -17.31
C LEU A 61 10.47 0.91 -17.15
N HIS A 62 10.42 2.15 -17.61
CA HIS A 62 11.46 3.14 -17.43
C HIS A 62 11.10 4.08 -16.28
N ILE A 63 12.00 4.25 -15.32
CA ILE A 63 11.87 5.17 -14.19
C ILE A 63 13.05 6.14 -14.23
N TYR A 64 12.73 7.42 -14.42
CA TYR A 64 13.71 8.51 -14.52
C TYR A 64 13.82 9.21 -13.17
N PHE A 65 15.03 9.29 -12.64
CA PHE A 65 15.38 9.99 -11.41
C PHE A 65 16.08 11.30 -11.74
N ASP A 66 15.75 12.37 -11.03
CA ASP A 66 16.53 13.61 -11.13
C ASP A 66 17.94 13.42 -10.55
N GLU A 67 18.06 12.71 -9.43
CA GLU A 67 19.34 12.32 -8.83
C GLU A 67 19.17 11.02 -8.01
N PHE A 68 20.15 10.12 -8.06
CA PHE A 68 20.16 8.96 -7.16
C PHE A 68 20.54 9.38 -5.73
N SER A 69 19.72 8.99 -4.75
CA SER A 69 20.06 9.26 -3.34
C SER A 69 21.25 8.42 -2.85
N LYS A 70 22.02 9.01 -1.93
CA LYS A 70 23.02 8.29 -1.12
C LYS A 70 22.36 7.24 -0.20
N LYS A 71 21.11 7.48 0.20
CA LYS A 71 20.31 6.53 0.98
C LYS A 71 19.68 5.52 0.03
N ALA A 72 19.63 4.25 0.45
CA ALA A 72 18.94 3.23 -0.31
C ALA A 72 17.45 3.58 -0.42
N GLN A 73 16.95 3.71 -1.65
CA GLN A 73 15.54 3.95 -1.93
C GLN A 73 14.87 2.64 -2.33
N TRP A 74 13.77 2.31 -1.68
CA TRP A 74 13.03 1.08 -1.92
C TRP A 74 11.79 1.37 -2.76
N LEU A 75 11.62 0.60 -3.83
CA LEU A 75 10.51 0.72 -4.76
C LEU A 75 9.81 -0.62 -4.86
N SER A 76 8.49 -0.58 -5.00
CA SER A 76 7.70 -1.78 -5.24
C SER A 76 6.77 -1.56 -6.41
N VAL A 77 6.67 -2.53 -7.30
CA VAL A 77 5.66 -2.58 -8.37
C VAL A 77 4.89 -3.88 -8.32
N ASP A 78 3.60 -3.81 -8.54
CA ASP A 78 2.75 -4.99 -8.60
C ASP A 78 2.62 -5.45 -10.04
N VAL A 79 2.83 -6.74 -10.25
CA VAL A 79 2.76 -7.43 -11.54
C VAL A 79 1.72 -8.55 -11.47
N VAL A 80 1.10 -8.80 -12.62
CA VAL A 80 0.11 -9.85 -12.84
C VAL A 80 0.56 -10.71 -14.02
N GLN A 81 0.26 -12.01 -13.96
CA GLN A 81 0.55 -12.91 -15.07
C GLN A 81 -0.55 -12.80 -16.12
N ASP A 82 -0.17 -12.55 -17.38
CA ASP A 82 -1.08 -12.53 -18.52
C ASP A 82 -1.51 -13.98 -18.83
N GLN A 83 -2.81 -14.25 -18.74
CA GLN A 83 -3.34 -15.61 -18.88
C GLN A 83 -3.18 -16.15 -20.30
N ASP A 84 -3.38 -15.29 -21.30
CA ASP A 84 -3.31 -15.65 -22.73
C ASP A 84 -1.89 -15.98 -23.18
N LEU A 85 -0.89 -15.46 -22.47
CA LEU A 85 0.52 -15.64 -22.79
C LEU A 85 1.21 -16.63 -21.85
N ARG A 86 0.46 -17.38 -21.04
CA ARG A 86 1.02 -18.21 -19.97
C ARG A 86 1.98 -19.28 -20.52
N VAL A 87 3.25 -19.21 -20.11
CA VAL A 87 4.28 -20.21 -20.43
C VAL A 87 4.69 -21.03 -19.22
N SER A 88 5.09 -22.28 -19.45
CA SER A 88 5.58 -23.19 -18.39
C SER A 88 6.95 -22.77 -17.83
N ARG A 89 7.82 -22.21 -18.67
CA ARG A 89 9.17 -21.77 -18.32
C ARG A 89 9.40 -20.31 -18.73
N PRO A 90 8.99 -19.34 -17.90
CA PRO A 90 9.14 -17.94 -18.26
C PRO A 90 10.62 -17.53 -18.34
N LYS A 91 10.97 -16.75 -19.36
CA LYS A 91 12.30 -16.19 -19.56
C LYS A 91 12.60 -15.16 -18.46
N ALA A 92 13.78 -15.28 -17.88
CA ALA A 92 14.27 -14.31 -16.90
C ALA A 92 14.34 -12.91 -17.50
N ALA A 93 14.04 -11.91 -16.68
CA ALA A 93 14.16 -10.52 -17.06
C ALA A 93 15.32 -9.85 -16.33
N ASP A 94 15.60 -8.60 -16.65
CA ASP A 94 16.68 -7.83 -16.07
C ASP A 94 16.22 -6.44 -15.61
N VAL A 95 16.92 -5.96 -14.59
CA VAL A 95 16.86 -4.61 -14.07
C VAL A 95 18.16 -3.94 -14.43
N ARG A 96 18.10 -2.80 -15.11
CA ARG A 96 19.26 -2.00 -15.50
C ARG A 96 19.20 -0.65 -14.80
N VAL A 97 20.30 -0.26 -14.18
CA VAL A 97 20.50 1.09 -13.64
C VAL A 97 21.59 1.75 -14.46
N VAL A 98 21.29 2.91 -15.03
CA VAL A 98 22.20 3.70 -15.87
C VAL A 98 22.25 5.12 -15.29
N GLU A 99 23.45 5.67 -15.15
CA GLU A 99 23.66 7.09 -14.86
C GLU A 99 23.90 7.82 -16.19
N TYR A 100 23.06 8.80 -16.53
CA TYR A 100 22.93 9.33 -17.89
C TYR A 100 24.24 9.97 -18.43
N TYR A 101 25.08 10.50 -17.54
CA TYR A 101 26.32 11.19 -17.89
C TYR A 101 27.57 10.30 -17.75
N GLU A 102 27.41 9.04 -17.31
CA GLU A 102 28.54 8.16 -17.05
C GLU A 102 28.54 7.01 -18.04
N THR A 103 29.37 7.17 -19.08
CA THR A 103 29.60 6.14 -20.09
C THR A 103 30.28 4.94 -19.44
N GLY A 104 29.49 3.91 -19.08
CA GLY A 104 29.99 2.62 -18.61
C GLY A 104 29.47 2.16 -17.25
N VAL A 105 28.83 3.02 -16.46
CA VAL A 105 28.22 2.60 -15.17
C VAL A 105 26.81 2.07 -15.44
N THR A 106 26.76 0.82 -15.87
CA THR A 106 25.50 0.07 -15.99
C THR A 106 25.51 -1.11 -15.05
N THR A 107 24.60 -1.12 -14.08
CA THR A 107 24.38 -2.32 -13.25
C THR A 107 23.21 -3.07 -13.84
N VAL A 108 23.46 -4.30 -14.31
CA VAL A 108 22.43 -5.19 -14.84
C VAL A 108 22.26 -6.37 -13.90
N GLN A 109 21.06 -6.51 -13.35
CA GLN A 109 20.71 -7.63 -12.47
C GLN A 109 19.57 -8.43 -13.09
N LYS A 110 19.80 -9.73 -13.29
CA LYS A 110 18.75 -10.65 -13.76
C LYS A 110 17.87 -11.10 -12.60
N TYR A 111 16.57 -11.26 -12.84
CA TYR A 111 15.60 -11.80 -11.89
C TYR A 111 14.62 -12.76 -12.57
N ARG A 112 14.04 -13.66 -11.77
CA ARG A 112 13.06 -14.66 -12.22
C ARG A 112 11.89 -14.70 -11.25
N ILE A 113 10.68 -14.84 -11.79
CA ILE A 113 9.48 -15.12 -11.00
C ILE A 113 9.22 -16.62 -11.06
N LYS A 114 9.19 -17.28 -9.91
CA LYS A 114 8.82 -18.70 -9.83
C LYS A 114 7.30 -18.80 -9.99
N THR A 115 6.86 -19.34 -11.12
CA THR A 115 5.45 -19.70 -11.33
C THR A 115 5.15 -20.95 -10.51
N THR A 116 4.32 -20.82 -9.47
CA THR A 116 3.79 -21.98 -8.72
C THR A 116 2.68 -22.61 -9.56
N CYS A 117 3.06 -23.32 -10.61
CA CYS A 117 2.14 -24.06 -11.46
C CYS A 117 2.51 -25.54 -11.35
N GLY A 118 1.85 -26.27 -10.43
CA GLY A 118 1.92 -27.73 -10.34
C GLY A 118 2.61 -28.24 -9.06
N ARG A 119 1.81 -28.99 -8.28
CA ARG A 119 2.12 -29.82 -7.09
C ARG A 119 3.03 -29.22 -6.01
N GLU A 120 2.44 -29.12 -4.81
CA GLU A 120 3.12 -28.93 -3.53
C GLU A 120 4.34 -29.86 -3.42
N THR A 121 5.53 -29.33 -3.68
CA THR A 121 6.78 -30.00 -3.36
C THR A 121 7.59 -29.08 -2.48
N LYS A 122 7.88 -29.59 -1.28
CA LYS A 122 8.65 -28.93 -0.22
C LYS A 122 10.01 -28.52 -0.79
N ILE A 123 10.35 -27.23 -0.74
CA ILE A 123 11.65 -26.72 -1.16
C ILE A 123 12.57 -26.70 0.08
N SER A 124 13.65 -27.48 0.04
CA SER A 124 14.73 -27.43 1.03
C SER A 124 15.58 -26.17 0.88
N ASP A 125 16.04 -25.64 2.01
CA ASP A 125 16.98 -24.53 2.12
C ASP A 125 18.34 -24.84 1.46
N GLN A 126 18.86 -23.89 0.67
CA GLN A 126 20.29 -23.84 0.33
C GLN A 126 20.89 -22.45 0.59
N LYS A 127 22.16 -22.52 0.98
CA LYS A 127 22.96 -21.59 1.80
C LYS A 127 23.44 -20.30 1.10
N LYS A 128 23.83 -19.37 1.98
CA LYS A 128 24.51 -18.06 1.80
C LYS A 128 25.71 -18.06 0.83
N GLY A 129 25.80 -17.00 0.04
CA GLY A 129 27.05 -16.46 -0.53
C GLY A 129 27.09 -14.93 -0.35
N ASN A 130 28.23 -14.40 0.08
CA ASN A 130 28.45 -12.97 0.38
C ASN A 130 29.03 -12.23 -0.84
N SER A 131 28.38 -11.13 -1.25
CA SER A 131 28.95 -9.77 -1.43
C SER A 131 28.12 -8.94 -2.43
N ALA A 132 27.94 -7.66 -2.10
CA ALA A 132 27.40 -6.54 -2.90
C ALA A 132 25.90 -6.52 -3.30
N THR A 133 25.21 -5.46 -2.85
CA THR A 133 23.82 -5.03 -3.16
C THR A 133 22.74 -6.11 -2.95
N LYS A 134 22.27 -6.24 -1.70
CA LYS A 134 21.11 -7.09 -1.36
C LYS A 134 19.81 -6.49 -1.91
N VAL A 135 19.39 -6.94 -3.08
CA VAL A 135 17.97 -6.97 -3.43
C VAL A 135 17.38 -8.20 -2.74
N ALA A 136 16.77 -7.99 -1.57
CA ALA A 136 16.03 -9.07 -0.90
C ALA A 136 14.71 -9.29 -1.64
N MET A 137 14.67 -10.24 -2.57
CA MET A 137 13.41 -10.84 -3.02
C MET A 137 12.90 -11.76 -1.91
N GLN A 138 12.02 -11.25 -1.06
CA GLN A 138 11.18 -12.13 -0.25
C GLN A 138 10.05 -12.64 -1.15
N ASN A 139 10.08 -13.94 -1.44
CA ASN A 139 8.92 -14.63 -1.99
C ASN A 139 7.85 -14.63 -0.90
N ALA A 140 6.78 -13.85 -1.06
CA ALA A 140 5.54 -14.12 -0.34
C ALA A 140 4.98 -15.43 -0.92
N SER A 141 5.33 -16.55 -0.28
CA SER A 141 4.74 -17.86 -0.53
C SER A 141 3.24 -17.76 -0.25
N SER A 142 2.44 -18.09 -1.26
CA SER A 142 1.03 -18.45 -1.11
C SER A 142 0.95 -19.71 -0.25
N GLY A 143 0.72 -19.52 1.04
CA GLY A 143 0.47 -20.58 2.00
C GLY A 143 -0.44 -20.04 3.10
N SER A 144 -1.66 -20.56 3.12
CA SER A 144 -2.68 -20.42 4.17
C SER A 144 -3.57 -19.17 4.15
N ALA A 145 -4.86 -19.42 3.92
CA ALA A 145 -6.00 -18.52 4.04
C ALA A 145 -6.27 -18.03 5.49
N ASN A 146 -5.23 -17.81 6.30
CA ASN A 146 -5.33 -17.40 7.70
C ASN A 146 -4.51 -16.13 8.07
N THR A 147 -3.93 -15.40 7.10
CA THR A 147 -3.20 -14.14 7.37
C THR A 147 -4.01 -12.85 7.12
N LEU A 148 -5.27 -12.95 6.69
CA LEU A 148 -6.22 -11.82 6.66
C LEU A 148 -6.66 -11.35 8.06
N SER A 149 -6.21 -12.02 9.13
CA SER A 149 -6.63 -11.77 10.51
C SER A 149 -6.33 -10.35 11.02
N ASN A 150 -5.50 -9.58 10.30
CA ASN A 150 -5.04 -8.26 10.73
C ASN A 150 -5.66 -7.09 9.96
N CYS A 151 -6.44 -7.33 8.90
CA CYS A 151 -7.02 -6.25 8.09
C CYS A 151 -8.31 -5.68 8.70
N PRO A 152 -8.55 -4.37 8.56
CA PRO A 152 -9.82 -3.78 8.93
C PRO A 152 -10.95 -4.32 8.06
N LYS A 153 -12.16 -4.37 8.62
CA LYS A 153 -13.36 -4.76 7.90
C LYS A 153 -13.87 -3.58 7.06
N CYS A 154 -13.88 -3.72 5.75
CA CYS A 154 -14.37 -2.71 4.82
C CYS A 154 -15.72 -3.17 4.24
N LEU A 155 -16.80 -2.47 4.58
CA LEU A 155 -18.18 -2.86 4.24
C LEU A 155 -18.78 -1.88 3.23
N GLU A 156 -18.73 -2.24 1.95
CA GLU A 156 -19.25 -1.41 0.85
C GLU A 156 -20.77 -1.32 0.85
N LYS A 157 -21.45 -2.43 1.17
CA LYS A 157 -22.90 -2.46 1.35
C LYS A 157 -23.23 -2.40 2.84
N TRP A 158 -24.34 -1.73 3.15
CA TRP A 158 -24.84 -1.63 4.52
C TRP A 158 -25.39 -2.98 4.98
N GLU A 159 -24.49 -3.81 5.51
CA GLU A 159 -24.79 -5.03 6.25
C GLU A 159 -24.28 -4.81 7.66
N ILE A 160 -25.20 -4.72 8.63
CA ILE A 160 -24.84 -4.53 10.04
C ILE A 160 -24.28 -5.86 10.54
N PRO A 161 -22.99 -5.94 10.92
CA PRO A 161 -22.49 -7.15 11.55
C PRO A 161 -23.29 -7.44 12.81
N ALA A 162 -23.61 -8.70 13.10
CA ALA A 162 -24.33 -9.07 14.33
C ALA A 162 -23.66 -8.51 15.61
N ASN A 163 -22.33 -8.32 15.57
CA ASN A 163 -21.53 -7.78 16.65
C ASN A 163 -21.25 -6.26 16.54
N PHE A 164 -21.95 -5.51 15.69
CA PHE A 164 -21.68 -4.09 15.46
C PHE A 164 -21.80 -3.24 16.73
N ARG A 165 -22.82 -3.50 17.55
CA ARG A 165 -23.03 -2.79 18.82
C ARG A 165 -21.86 -2.99 19.78
N SER A 166 -21.38 -4.23 19.90
CA SER A 166 -20.19 -4.54 20.72
C SER A 166 -18.93 -3.87 20.18
N ALA A 167 -18.76 -3.82 18.85
CA ALA A 167 -17.63 -3.13 18.22
C ALA A 167 -17.66 -1.63 18.50
N ILE A 168 -18.84 -1.00 18.44
CA ILE A 168 -19.02 0.41 18.83
C ILE A 168 -18.66 0.58 20.30
N CYS A 169 -19.16 -0.26 21.21
CA CYS A 169 -18.88 -0.12 22.64
C CYS A 169 -17.39 -0.34 22.97
N ASN A 170 -16.69 -1.21 22.24
CA ASN A 170 -15.29 -1.52 22.49
C ASN A 170 -14.29 -0.60 21.75
N ALA A 171 -14.77 0.25 20.85
CA ALA A 171 -13.91 1.20 20.13
C ALA A 171 -13.22 2.21 21.09
N SER A 172 -12.22 2.96 20.64
CA SER A 172 -11.77 4.17 21.36
C SER A 172 -12.34 5.43 20.75
N ALA A 173 -12.72 5.38 19.47
CA ALA A 173 -13.33 6.48 18.74
C ALA A 173 -14.25 5.94 17.64
N VAL A 174 -15.26 6.73 17.29
CA VAL A 174 -16.17 6.43 16.17
C VAL A 174 -16.27 7.66 15.31
N TYR A 175 -15.48 7.71 14.24
CA TYR A 175 -15.41 8.88 13.39
C TYR A 175 -16.45 8.84 12.28
N LYS A 176 -17.11 9.98 12.08
CA LYS A 176 -17.81 10.33 10.87
C LYS A 176 -16.88 11.14 9.99
N GLY A 177 -16.64 10.69 8.76
CA GLY A 177 -15.69 11.35 7.88
C GLY A 177 -16.04 11.35 6.40
N LEU A 178 -15.18 11.99 5.63
CA LEU A 178 -15.11 11.93 4.17
C LEU A 178 -13.77 11.31 3.78
N ALA A 179 -13.80 10.21 3.05
CA ALA A 179 -12.64 9.52 2.51
C ALA A 179 -12.52 9.72 1.00
N GLY A 180 -11.39 9.33 0.41
CA GLY A 180 -11.17 9.43 -1.04
C GLY A 180 -10.99 10.87 -1.54
N ARG A 181 -10.40 11.76 -0.73
CA ARG A 181 -10.16 13.16 -1.13
C ARG A 181 -8.89 13.29 -1.97
N LYS A 182 -8.97 14.05 -3.09
CA LYS A 182 -7.81 14.49 -3.86
C LYS A 182 -7.01 15.49 -3.02
N GLY A 183 -5.95 15.03 -2.37
CA GLY A 183 -5.06 15.88 -1.58
C GLY A 183 -3.69 15.23 -1.44
N ARG A 184 -2.62 16.05 -1.50
CA ARG A 184 -1.22 15.56 -1.41
C ARG A 184 -0.88 14.93 -0.05
N TYR A 185 -1.57 15.34 1.02
CA TYR A 185 -1.17 15.00 2.39
C TYR A 185 -2.26 14.35 3.24
N HIS A 186 -3.55 14.55 2.95
CA HIS A 186 -4.65 14.02 3.77
C HIS A 186 -5.74 13.42 2.90
N SER A 187 -5.90 12.10 3.00
CA SER A 187 -6.92 11.33 2.30
C SER A 187 -8.25 11.27 3.07
N LEU A 188 -8.25 11.64 4.35
CA LEU A 188 -9.43 11.67 5.23
C LEU A 188 -9.72 13.07 5.77
N LYS A 189 -10.99 13.44 5.79
CA LYS A 189 -11.53 14.54 6.61
C LYS A 189 -12.47 13.97 7.65
N LEU A 190 -12.05 13.96 8.91
CA LEU A 190 -12.86 13.54 10.05
C LEU A 190 -13.70 14.72 10.51
N VAL A 191 -15.02 14.59 10.39
CA VAL A 191 -15.97 15.67 10.64
C VAL A 191 -16.38 15.70 12.11
N GLU A 192 -16.61 14.53 12.69
CA GLU A 192 -17.21 14.38 14.00
C GLU A 192 -16.71 13.06 14.62
N ASP A 193 -16.40 13.07 15.92
CA ASP A 193 -16.27 11.84 16.71
C ASP A 193 -17.60 11.64 17.43
N LEU A 194 -18.20 10.47 17.26
CA LEU A 194 -19.50 10.13 17.81
C LEU A 194 -19.40 9.52 19.22
N ARG A 195 -18.20 9.20 19.71
CA ARG A 195 -17.99 8.63 21.04
C ARG A 195 -17.87 9.63 22.22
N PRO A 196 -17.34 10.88 22.11
CA PRO A 196 -17.06 11.70 23.29
C PRO A 196 -18.33 12.12 24.06
N LYS A 197 -18.18 12.14 25.41
CA LYS A 197 -19.20 12.55 26.41
C LYS A 197 -19.60 14.02 26.23
N LYS A 198 -18.62 14.90 26.02
CA LYS A 198 -18.85 16.33 25.78
C LYS A 198 -19.08 16.53 24.29
N THR A 199 -20.16 17.20 23.93
CA THR A 199 -20.44 17.70 22.58
C THR A 199 -19.34 18.68 22.18
N LEU A 200 -18.18 18.16 21.79
CA LEU A 200 -17.14 18.95 21.16
C LEU A 200 -17.70 19.43 19.83
N SER A 201 -17.64 20.75 19.63
CA SER A 201 -17.80 21.40 18.33
C SER A 201 -17.01 20.59 17.30
N GLY A 202 -17.67 20.25 16.18
CA GLY A 202 -17.24 19.17 15.28
C GLY A 202 -15.72 19.13 15.01
N LEU A 203 -15.14 17.93 15.16
CA LEU A 203 -13.70 17.63 15.09
C LEU A 203 -12.98 18.25 13.87
N ARG A 204 -13.64 18.36 12.71
CA ARG A 204 -13.17 18.99 11.45
C ARG A 204 -11.67 18.80 11.15
N LEU A 205 -11.14 17.62 11.44
CA LEU A 205 -9.72 17.28 11.36
C LEU A 205 -9.39 16.67 10.00
N PHE A 206 -8.25 17.04 9.42
CA PHE A 206 -7.70 16.35 8.25
C PHE A 206 -6.65 15.35 8.71
N ALA A 207 -6.77 14.11 8.23
CA ALA A 207 -5.92 13.02 8.64
C ALA A 207 -5.48 12.16 7.45
N SER A 208 -4.35 11.50 7.63
CA SER A 208 -3.90 10.36 6.83
C SER A 208 -4.32 9.07 7.52
N TYR A 209 -4.34 7.97 6.77
CA TYR A 209 -4.53 6.66 7.36
C TYR A 209 -3.39 5.72 6.99
N GLU A 210 -3.15 4.75 7.85
CA GLU A 210 -2.26 3.62 7.61
C GLU A 210 -3.07 2.32 7.71
N LEU A 211 -2.92 1.49 6.68
CA LEU A 211 -3.45 0.13 6.64
C LEU A 211 -2.28 -0.85 6.79
N PRO A 212 -2.49 -2.01 7.44
CA PRO A 212 -1.52 -3.07 7.46
C PRO A 212 -1.15 -3.50 6.03
N PRO A 213 0.09 -3.97 5.81
CA PRO A 213 0.56 -4.35 4.49
C PRO A 213 -0.33 -5.45 3.90
N GLY A 214 -0.72 -5.28 2.64
CA GLY A 214 -1.62 -6.22 1.93
C GLY A 214 -3.10 -5.94 2.12
N CYS A 215 -3.50 -5.06 3.03
CA CYS A 215 -4.89 -4.66 3.19
C CYS A 215 -5.26 -3.54 2.20
N SER A 216 -6.45 -3.64 1.61
CA SER A 216 -7.05 -2.58 0.79
C SER A 216 -8.49 -2.36 1.23
N CYS A 217 -8.94 -1.11 1.20
CA CYS A 217 -10.34 -0.76 1.49
C CYS A 217 -10.83 0.23 0.42
N PRO A 218 -11.70 -0.20 -0.49
CA PRO A 218 -12.20 0.63 -1.59
C PRO A 218 -12.88 1.92 -1.13
N LEU A 219 -13.53 1.89 0.04
CA LEU A 219 -14.17 3.07 0.65
C LEU A 219 -13.19 4.18 1.03
N LEU A 220 -11.92 3.83 1.27
CA LEU A 220 -10.86 4.80 1.56
C LEU A 220 -10.10 5.24 0.30
N SER A 221 -10.34 4.55 -0.80
CA SER A 221 -9.72 4.85 -2.09
C SER A 221 -10.38 6.04 -2.76
N LEU A 222 -9.67 6.63 -3.72
CA LEU A 222 -10.17 7.73 -4.53
C LEU A 222 -11.11 7.29 -5.66
N VAL A 223 -11.27 5.98 -5.84
CA VAL A 223 -11.97 5.39 -6.99
C VAL A 223 -13.48 5.62 -6.83
N GLY A 224 -14.05 6.43 -7.72
CA GLY A 224 -15.45 6.87 -7.62
C GLY A 224 -15.67 8.14 -6.79
N GLY A 225 -14.62 8.87 -6.44
CA GLY A 225 -14.72 10.17 -5.76
C GLY A 225 -14.86 10.09 -4.24
N PRO A 226 -15.03 11.24 -3.57
CA PRO A 226 -15.05 11.30 -2.11
C PRO A 226 -16.33 10.69 -1.54
N ARG A 227 -16.17 9.76 -0.59
CA ARG A 227 -17.29 9.03 0.04
C ARG A 227 -17.45 9.38 1.50
N ARG A 228 -18.69 9.37 1.98
CA ARG A 228 -19.00 9.56 3.40
C ARG A 228 -18.85 8.23 4.12
N VAL A 229 -17.97 8.17 5.12
CA VAL A 229 -17.66 6.91 5.82
C VAL A 229 -17.81 7.02 7.33
N PHE A 230 -18.23 5.92 7.95
CA PHE A 230 -18.04 5.66 9.38
C PHE A 230 -16.78 4.83 9.57
N ILE A 231 -15.98 5.23 10.55
CA ILE A 231 -14.77 4.52 10.96
C ILE A 231 -14.86 4.25 12.45
N VAL A 232 -15.09 2.98 12.79
CA VAL A 232 -15.00 2.47 14.16
C VAL A 232 -13.58 1.96 14.37
N THR A 233 -12.89 2.39 15.41
CA THR A 233 -11.48 2.02 15.62
C THR A 233 -11.12 1.93 17.10
N ALA A 234 -10.20 1.03 17.43
CA ALA A 234 -9.64 0.87 18.78
C ALA A 234 -8.62 1.96 19.14
N THR A 235 -8.12 2.74 18.17
CA THR A 235 -7.10 3.78 18.38
C THR A 235 -7.63 5.16 18.00
N LYS A 236 -7.36 6.18 18.83
CA LYS A 236 -7.66 7.57 18.47
C LYS A 236 -6.66 8.08 17.44
N VAL A 237 -7.07 9.09 16.69
CA VAL A 237 -6.15 9.83 15.79
C VAL A 237 -5.05 10.48 16.63
N PHE A 238 -3.81 10.31 16.19
CA PHE A 238 -2.64 10.94 16.81
C PHE A 238 -1.82 11.64 15.73
N LYS A 239 -1.49 12.92 15.93
CA LYS A 239 -0.72 13.75 14.97
C LYS A 239 -1.25 13.65 13.52
N ASN A 240 -2.57 13.72 13.33
CA ASN A 240 -3.24 13.61 12.04
C ASN A 240 -3.05 12.26 11.33
N LEU A 241 -2.65 11.21 12.04
CA LEU A 241 -2.54 9.85 11.52
C LEU A 241 -3.56 8.93 12.21
N LEU A 242 -4.29 8.17 11.40
CA LEU A 242 -5.25 7.16 11.85
C LEU A 242 -4.77 5.78 11.46
N ILE A 243 -4.43 4.96 12.44
CA ILE A 243 -4.00 3.57 12.23
C ILE A 243 -5.26 2.70 12.19
N LEU A 244 -5.41 1.88 11.15
CA LEU A 244 -6.58 1.05 10.92
C LEU A 244 -6.20 -0.43 10.95
N ASP A 245 -6.56 -1.13 12.02
CA ASP A 245 -6.19 -2.52 12.29
C ASP A 245 -7.40 -3.49 12.13
N ARG A 246 -7.23 -4.76 12.50
CA ARG A 246 -8.31 -5.77 12.50
C ARG A 246 -9.55 -5.43 13.31
N ASN A 247 -9.39 -4.57 14.32
CA ASN A 247 -10.50 -4.14 15.17
C ASN A 247 -11.21 -2.92 14.59
N SER A 248 -10.73 -2.41 13.46
CA SER A 248 -11.30 -1.27 12.80
C SER A 248 -12.34 -1.70 11.76
N ILE A 249 -13.46 -1.00 11.73
CA ILE A 249 -14.56 -1.22 10.79
C ILE A 249 -14.79 0.07 10.03
N ILE A 250 -14.75 -0.01 8.70
CA ILE A 250 -14.95 1.09 7.78
C ILE A 250 -16.17 0.77 6.94
N MET A 251 -17.13 1.68 6.90
CA MET A 251 -18.36 1.47 6.14
C MET A 251 -18.94 2.77 5.60
N GLU A 252 -19.69 2.70 4.52
CA GLU A 252 -20.36 3.86 3.95
C GLU A 252 -21.50 4.35 4.86
N ILE A 253 -21.65 5.68 4.97
CA ILE A 253 -22.70 6.27 5.81
C ILE A 253 -24.07 6.04 5.18
N SER A 254 -24.92 5.30 5.89
CA SER A 254 -26.35 5.23 5.63
C SER A 254 -27.17 5.91 6.75
N SER A 255 -28.43 6.23 6.47
CA SER A 255 -29.36 6.75 7.48
C SER A 255 -29.58 5.76 8.62
N LYS A 256 -29.65 4.46 8.31
CA LYS A 256 -29.74 3.35 9.28
C LYS A 256 -28.49 3.29 10.17
N ALA A 257 -27.30 3.41 9.58
CA ALA A 257 -26.03 3.46 10.30
C ALA A 257 -25.98 4.53 11.37
N ARG A 258 -26.44 5.72 10.99
CA ARG A 258 -26.44 6.86 11.89
C ARG A 258 -27.37 6.64 13.08
N LYS A 259 -28.51 5.96 12.89
CA LYS A 259 -29.44 5.61 13.97
C LYS A 259 -28.80 4.61 14.93
N GLU A 260 -28.19 3.55 14.41
CA GLU A 260 -27.51 2.53 15.22
C GLU A 260 -26.36 3.09 16.04
N VAL A 261 -25.47 3.89 15.44
CA VAL A 261 -24.34 4.48 16.18
C VAL A 261 -24.85 5.42 17.29
N ARG A 262 -25.93 6.17 17.04
CA ARG A 262 -26.56 7.03 18.06
C ARG A 262 -27.24 6.24 19.17
N ALA A 263 -27.88 5.11 18.85
CA ALA A 263 -28.46 4.20 19.84
C ALA A 263 -27.36 3.54 20.68
N GLY A 264 -26.26 3.12 20.05
CA GLY A 264 -25.05 2.63 20.73
C GLY A 264 -24.47 3.66 21.69
N LYS A 265 -24.35 4.93 21.27
CA LYS A 265 -23.86 6.02 22.14
C LYS A 265 -24.63 6.14 23.47
N LYS A 266 -25.94 5.92 23.45
CA LYS A 266 -26.79 6.00 24.66
C LYS A 266 -26.61 4.81 25.59
N THR A 267 -26.16 3.66 25.08
CA THR A 267 -26.21 2.38 25.80
C THR A 267 -24.84 1.82 26.15
N CYS A 268 -23.78 2.25 25.48
CA CYS A 268 -22.43 1.82 25.81
C CYS A 268 -21.96 2.52 27.11
N PRO A 269 -21.53 1.78 28.14
CA PRO A 269 -20.94 2.36 29.33
C PRO A 269 -19.69 3.13 28.94
N LEU A 270 -19.53 4.30 29.54
CA LEU A 270 -18.39 5.13 29.27
C LEU A 270 -17.20 4.51 29.99
N GLN A 271 -16.20 4.07 29.24
CA GLN A 271 -14.93 3.71 29.83
C GLN A 271 -14.30 5.00 30.37
N GLU A 272 -14.48 5.23 31.67
CA GLU A 272 -13.63 6.12 32.45
C GLU A 272 -12.27 5.46 32.48
N LYS A 273 -11.38 5.94 31.60
CA LYS A 273 -9.96 5.68 31.76
C LYS A 273 -9.48 6.62 32.85
N GLU A 274 -9.08 6.03 33.97
CA GLU A 274 -8.10 6.60 34.91
C GLU A 274 -6.87 7.14 34.16
#